data_AF-A0A6H0HCH6-F1
#
_entry.id   AF-A0A6H0HCH6-F1
#
_cell.length_a   1.000
_cell.length_b   1.000
_cell.length_c   1.000
_cell.angle_alpha   90.00
_cell.angle_beta   90.00
_cell.angle_gamma   90.00
#
_symmetry.space_group_name_H-M   'P 1'
#
loop_
_entity.id
_entity.type
_entity.pdbx_description
1 polymer ?
#
loop_
_entity_poly.entity_id
_entity_poly.type
_entity_poly.pdbx_seq_one_letter_code
_entity_poly.pdbx_strand_id
1 'polypeptide(L)'
;MLSKICNAIKRLLQKESSFVGKDENGNSYYESSEGKRWVMYSNVSEPTTVSPEWHVWLHYTDDAMPVNSKKRKIKRIPNLTGTKDAYYPNQKIKNYYERWNPNN
;
A
#
# COMPACT_ATOMS: atom_id res chain seq x y z
N MET A 1 15.70 11.12 22.59
CA MET A 1 14.76 10.56 23.58
C MET A 1 13.62 9.79 22.90
N LEU A 2 13.00 10.35 21.85
CA LEU A 2 11.94 9.71 21.06
C LEU A 2 12.34 8.36 20.41
N SER A 3 13.56 8.22 19.90
CA SER A 3 14.00 6.97 19.26
C SER A 3 14.07 5.77 20.22
N LYS A 4 14.38 6.01 21.50
CA LYS A 4 14.41 4.96 22.54
C LYS A 4 13.01 4.45 22.85
N ILE A 5 12.03 5.36 22.91
CA ILE A 5 10.61 5.02 23.12
C ILE A 5 10.06 4.25 21.91
N CYS A 6 10.30 4.73 20.69
CA CYS A 6 9.90 4.01 19.48
C CYS A 6 10.50 2.60 19.42
N ASN A 7 11.78 2.44 19.77
CA ASN A 7 12.42 1.14 19.78
C ASN A 7 11.86 0.21 20.86
N ALA A 8 11.51 0.75 22.03
CA ALA A 8 10.86 -0.02 23.10
C ALA A 8 9.48 -0.51 22.67
N ILE A 9 8.66 0.36 22.08
CA ILE A 9 7.32 0.00 21.57
C ILE A 9 7.43 -1.07 20.47
N LYS A 10 8.38 -0.92 19.52
CA LYS A 10 8.63 -1.93 18.49
C LYS A 10 8.99 -3.29 19.08
N ARG A 11 9.87 -3.33 20.09
CA ARG A 11 10.24 -4.59 20.77
C ARG A 11 9.08 -5.23 21.51
N LEU A 12 8.21 -4.42 22.11
CA LEU A 12 7.05 -4.91 22.85
C LEU A 12 6.04 -5.57 21.91
N LEU A 13 5.74 -4.92 20.78
CA LEU A 13 4.87 -5.48 19.74
C LEU A 13 5.46 -6.73 19.06
N GLN A 14 6.78 -6.78 18.88
CA GLN A 14 7.47 -7.97 18.33
C GLN A 14 7.53 -9.15 19.29
N LYS A 15 7.40 -8.93 20.60
CA LYS A 15 7.53 -10.02 21.60
C LYS A 15 6.36 -11.00 21.51
N GLU A 16 5.17 -10.52 21.13
CA GLU A 16 3.94 -11.32 21.06
C GLU A 16 3.63 -11.80 19.63
N SER A 17 4.54 -11.58 18.68
CA SER A 17 4.32 -11.90 17.27
C SER A 17 5.49 -12.56 16.60
N SER A 18 5.17 -13.44 15.66
CA SER A 18 6.14 -14.03 14.74
C SER A 18 6.34 -13.10 13.55
N PHE A 19 7.59 -12.93 13.14
CA PHE A 19 7.93 -12.24 11.91
C PHE A 19 7.62 -13.15 10.72
N VAL A 20 6.79 -12.66 9.78
CA VAL A 20 6.33 -13.43 8.62
C VAL A 20 7.18 -13.12 7.39
N GLY A 21 7.46 -11.84 7.14
CA GLY A 21 8.28 -11.45 6.00
C GLY A 21 8.35 -9.94 5.77
N LYS A 22 8.98 -9.57 4.66
CA LYS A 22 9.11 -8.19 4.19
C LYS A 22 8.70 -8.06 2.73
N ASP A 23 8.16 -6.90 2.37
CA ASP A 23 7.94 -6.55 0.97
C ASP A 23 9.11 -5.79 0.35
N GLU A 24 9.01 -5.53 -0.95
CA GLU A 24 9.99 -4.77 -1.74
C GLU A 24 10.10 -3.30 -1.29
N ASN A 25 9.08 -2.79 -0.60
CA ASN A 25 9.02 -1.44 -0.04
C ASN A 25 9.65 -1.38 1.37
N GLY A 26 10.10 -2.52 1.91
CA GLY A 26 10.72 -2.66 3.23
C GLY A 26 9.74 -2.75 4.40
N ASN A 27 8.42 -2.80 4.15
CA ASN A 27 7.43 -3.00 5.19
C ASN A 27 7.58 -4.41 5.76
N SER A 28 7.49 -4.53 7.08
CA SER A 28 7.65 -5.79 7.81
C SER A 28 6.30 -6.29 8.31
N TYR A 29 6.00 -7.56 8.11
CA TYR A 29 4.71 -8.16 8.41
C TYR A 29 4.84 -9.19 9.53
N TYR A 30 3.85 -9.21 10.41
CA TYR A 30 3.85 -9.98 11.65
C TYR A 30 2.49 -10.64 11.88
N GLU A 31 2.50 -11.78 12.55
CA GLU A 31 1.30 -12.52 12.97
C GLU A 31 1.41 -12.90 14.44
N SER A 32 0.35 -12.72 15.23
CA SER A 32 0.32 -13.21 16.62
C SER A 32 -0.04 -14.67 16.70
N SER A 33 0.18 -15.29 17.85
CA SER A 33 -0.31 -16.64 18.15
C SER A 33 -1.84 -16.78 18.08
N GLU A 34 -2.57 -15.67 18.19
CA GLU A 34 -4.04 -15.60 18.04
C GLU A 34 -4.47 -15.40 16.58
N GLY A 35 -3.53 -15.36 15.63
CA GLY A 35 -3.79 -15.13 14.21
C GLY A 35 -4.03 -13.66 13.83
N LYS A 36 -3.75 -12.70 14.72
CA LYS A 36 -3.85 -11.27 14.36
C LYS A 36 -2.67 -10.87 13.48
N ARG A 37 -2.93 -10.25 12.34
CA ARG A 37 -1.91 -9.79 11.38
C ARG A 37 -1.74 -8.28 11.42
N TRP A 38 -0.50 -7.80 11.33
CA TRP A 38 -0.21 -6.37 11.19
C TRP A 38 1.05 -6.11 10.39
N VAL A 39 1.18 -4.85 9.97
CA VAL A 39 2.32 -4.34 9.21
C VAL A 39 3.02 -3.23 10.00
N MET A 40 4.34 -3.26 9.99
CA MET A 40 5.19 -2.14 10.38
C MET A 40 5.76 -1.51 9.12
N TYR A 41 5.32 -0.29 8.83
CA TYR A 41 5.80 0.49 7.70
C TYR A 41 7.28 0.85 7.84
N SER A 42 8.02 0.80 6.73
CA SER A 42 9.45 1.18 6.70
C SER A 42 9.66 2.68 6.87
N ASN A 43 8.76 3.48 6.29
CA ASN A 43 8.85 4.93 6.20
C ASN A 43 7.62 5.60 6.83
N VAL A 44 6.95 6.48 6.08
CA VAL A 44 5.68 7.09 6.48
C VAL A 44 4.61 6.00 6.58
N SER A 45 3.77 6.10 7.62
CA SER A 45 2.67 5.18 7.85
C SER A 45 1.56 5.37 6.81
N GLU A 46 1.79 4.84 5.60
CA GLU A 46 0.91 4.95 4.44
C GLU A 46 0.37 3.58 4.02
N PRO A 47 -0.90 3.24 4.33
CA PRO A 47 -1.46 1.91 4.06
C PRO A 47 -1.43 1.48 2.61
N THR A 48 -1.45 2.45 1.69
CA THR A 48 -1.44 2.20 0.25
C THR A 48 -0.08 1.73 -0.27
N THR A 49 0.97 1.76 0.56
CA THR A 49 2.33 1.31 0.22
C THR A 49 2.53 -0.20 0.37
N VAL A 50 1.68 -0.90 1.15
CA VAL A 50 1.66 -2.38 1.26
C VAL A 50 1.64 -2.97 -0.14
N SER A 51 2.26 -4.10 -0.47
CA SER A 51 2.15 -4.68 -1.83
C SER A 51 0.79 -5.39 -2.06
N PRO A 52 0.35 -5.70 -3.30
CA PRO A 52 -0.91 -6.43 -3.52
C PRO A 52 -0.93 -7.82 -2.86
N GLU A 53 0.18 -8.57 -2.96
CA GLU A 53 0.30 -9.92 -2.39
C GLU A 53 0.16 -9.87 -0.86
N TRP A 54 0.87 -8.93 -0.23
CA TRP A 54 0.78 -8.69 1.21
C TRP A 54 -0.57 -8.10 1.65
N HIS A 55 -1.25 -7.34 0.79
CA HIS A 55 -2.58 -6.80 1.09
C HIS A 55 -3.63 -7.91 1.22
N VAL A 56 -3.59 -8.92 0.35
CA VAL A 56 -4.47 -10.10 0.40
C VAL A 56 -4.25 -10.87 1.70
N TRP A 57 -2.99 -11.14 2.05
CA TRP A 57 -2.62 -11.83 3.29
C TRP A 57 -3.02 -11.05 4.54
N LEU A 58 -2.77 -9.74 4.57
CA LEU A 58 -3.07 -8.87 5.70
C LEU A 58 -4.58 -8.77 5.97
N HIS A 59 -5.42 -8.87 4.93
CA HIS A 59 -6.88 -8.79 5.04
C HIS A 59 -7.57 -10.16 5.10
N TYR A 60 -6.85 -11.23 5.44
CA TYR A 60 -7.41 -12.59 5.59
C TYR A 60 -8.15 -13.09 4.35
N THR A 61 -7.81 -12.56 3.17
CA THR A 61 -8.44 -12.99 1.91
C THR A 61 -7.84 -14.30 1.42
N ASP A 62 -6.54 -14.50 1.69
CA ASP A 62 -5.82 -15.74 1.45
C ASP A 62 -4.81 -15.93 2.60
N ASP A 63 -4.68 -17.15 3.09
CA ASP A 63 -3.72 -17.52 4.15
C ASP A 63 -2.37 -17.95 3.58
N ALA A 64 -2.29 -18.15 2.26
CA ALA A 64 -1.03 -18.39 1.60
C ALA A 64 -0.08 -17.22 1.86
N MET A 65 1.08 -17.53 2.45
CA MET A 65 2.14 -16.54 2.60
C MET A 65 2.53 -16.02 1.21
N PRO A 66 2.64 -14.69 1.03
CA PRO A 66 2.96 -14.12 -0.26
C PRO A 66 4.37 -14.55 -0.68
N VAL A 67 4.45 -15.53 -1.57
CA VAL A 67 5.69 -15.96 -2.19
C VAL A 67 6.07 -14.90 -3.21
N ASN A 68 7.35 -14.52 -3.23
CA ASN A 68 7.84 -13.51 -4.18
C ASN A 68 7.67 -14.00 -5.62
N SER A 69 6.50 -13.69 -6.21
CA SER A 69 6.14 -14.22 -7.51
C SER A 69 6.92 -13.46 -8.58
N LYS A 70 7.56 -14.18 -9.51
CA LYS A 70 8.32 -13.58 -10.64
C LYS A 70 7.40 -12.91 -11.68
N LYS A 71 6.13 -12.66 -11.36
CA LYS A 71 5.19 -11.97 -12.25
C LYS A 71 5.70 -10.54 -12.48
N ARG A 72 5.46 -9.97 -13.66
CA ARG A 72 5.79 -8.56 -13.94
C ARG A 72 5.00 -7.68 -12.97
N LYS A 73 5.67 -7.15 -11.94
CA LYS A 73 5.07 -6.25 -10.96
C LYS A 73 5.14 -4.83 -11.50
N ILE A 74 4.00 -4.15 -11.59
CA ILE A 74 3.97 -2.70 -11.81
C ILE A 74 4.51 -2.06 -10.54
N LYS A 75 5.41 -1.07 -10.68
CA LYS A 75 5.94 -0.33 -9.53
C LYS A 75 4.78 0.32 -8.78
N ARG A 76 4.61 -0.03 -7.50
CA ARG A 76 3.57 0.51 -6.62
C ARG A 76 3.85 2.00 -6.37
N ILE A 77 2.86 2.84 -6.60
CA ILE A 77 2.87 4.26 -6.22
C ILE A 77 1.86 4.38 -5.06
N PRO A 78 2.21 5.08 -3.96
CA PRO A 78 1.25 5.32 -2.89
C PRO A 78 0.07 6.16 -3.38
N ASN A 79 -0.99 6.23 -2.58
CA ASN A 79 -2.12 7.09 -2.89
C ASN A 79 -1.69 8.57 -2.93
N LEU A 80 -1.93 9.22 -4.07
CA LEU A 80 -1.55 10.61 -4.33
C LEU A 80 -2.71 11.59 -4.11
N THR A 81 -3.88 11.15 -3.64
CA THR A 81 -5.01 12.03 -3.36
C THR A 81 -4.61 13.19 -2.45
N GLY A 82 -5.04 14.41 -2.79
CA GLY A 82 -4.71 15.62 -2.03
C GLY A 82 -3.28 16.15 -2.24
N THR A 83 -2.47 15.48 -3.06
CA THR A 83 -1.13 15.98 -3.47
C THR A 83 -1.18 16.70 -4.82
N LYS A 84 -0.08 17.35 -5.20
CA LYS A 84 0.06 17.98 -6.52
C LYS A 84 -0.02 16.97 -7.68
N ASP A 85 0.31 15.72 -7.42
CA ASP A 85 0.34 14.63 -8.39
C ASP A 85 -0.96 13.80 -8.38
N ALA A 86 -2.03 14.30 -7.75
CA ALA A 86 -3.32 13.65 -7.74
C ALA A 86 -3.86 13.45 -9.17
N TYR A 87 -4.52 12.32 -9.41
CA TYR A 87 -5.17 12.05 -10.69
C TYR A 87 -6.40 12.93 -10.87
N TYR A 88 -6.45 13.69 -11.96
CA TYR A 88 -7.62 14.44 -12.39
C TYR A 88 -8.18 13.82 -13.67
N PRO A 89 -9.43 13.31 -13.67
CA PRO A 89 -10.01 12.73 -14.86
C PRO A 89 -10.14 13.79 -15.96
N ASN A 90 -9.77 13.41 -17.17
CA ASN A 90 -9.82 14.31 -18.31
C ASN A 90 -11.28 14.70 -18.60
N GLN A 91 -11.64 15.97 -18.41
CA GLN A 91 -12.98 16.49 -18.68
C GLN A 91 -13.23 16.75 -20.18
N LYS A 92 -12.45 16.14 -21.08
CA LYS A 92 -12.71 16.20 -22.52
C LYS A 92 -14.02 15.48 -22.83
N ILE A 93 -15.09 16.25 -22.83
CA ILE A 93 -16.38 15.83 -23.38
C ILE A 93 -16.18 15.72 -24.89
N LYS A 94 -16.28 14.50 -25.42
CA LYS A 94 -16.36 14.31 -26.87
C LYS A 94 -17.73 14.85 -27.30
N ASN A 95 -17.75 15.98 -27.99
CA ASN A 95 -18.99 16.49 -28.56
C ASN A 95 -19.50 15.46 -29.59
N TYR A 96 -20.74 14.99 -29.42
CA TYR A 96 -21.37 14.05 -30.36
C TYR A 96 -21.70 14.70 -31.71
N TYR A 97 -21.83 16.04 -31.72
CA TYR A 97 -22.10 16.83 -32.91
C TYR A 97 -21.11 18.00 -33.00
N GLU A 98 -20.84 18.43 -34.22
CA GLU A 98 -20.11 19.66 -34.48
C GLU A 98 -21.08 20.84 -34.38
N ARG A 99 -20.69 21.87 -33.62
CA ARG A 99 -21.48 23.11 -33.57
C ARG A 99 -21.36 23.78 -34.93
N TRP A 100 -22.51 24.17 -35.49
CA TRP A 100 -22.53 24.94 -36.72
C TRP A 100 -21.75 26.25 -36.53
N ASN A 101 -20.86 26.57 -37.49
CA ASN A 101 -20.05 27.78 -37.50
C ASN A 101 -20.48 28.68 -38.68
N PRO A 102 -21.03 29.88 -38.42
CA PRO A 102 -21.55 30.78 -39.47
C PRO A 102 -20.47 31.36 -40.41
N ASN A 103 -19.20 31.34 -40.00
CA ASN A 103 -18.11 32.03 -40.69
C ASN A 103 -17.26 31.12 -41.60
N ASN A 104 -17.79 29.95 -41.97
CA ASN A 104 -17.09 28.96 -42.79
C ASN A 104 -17.71 28.85 -44.18
#